data_AF-A0A9N9XTV0-F1
#
_entry.id   AF-A0A9N9XTV0-F1
#
_cell.length_a   1.000
_cell.length_b   1.000
_cell.length_c   1.000
_cell.angle_alpha   90.00
_cell.angle_beta   90.00
_cell.angle_gamma   90.00
#
_symmetry.space_group_name_H-M   'P 1'
#
loop_
_entity.id
_entity.type
_entity.pdbx_description
1 polymer ?
#
loop_
_entity_poly.entity_id
_entity_poly.type
_entity_poly.pdbx_seq_one_letter_code
_entity_poly.pdbx_strand_id
1 'polypeptide(L)'
;MDQPKKESWLTTLNPLYPSLLEGSKPELRLPSHESNPPMYTSLRPVGDERRALANIRSIFGYHPRDLMRKRDLGNYIPKSHVRDMRDVLFLSVSICPSTIQDQGYVDVGISVFDTRYLDNGLKTGRRDEEWALCAVRSYHFCLVADKWGVTGSDCRFNFGHSTVITPEQLPACVADIVYGRDYVVVVSNPESRPESLQHKLGVDLGLDPLCCVDVVSIYNLVMEERHTKLGSIVAEMGLFRERIDHPGNAAHYNLRALLGVVTLDATMNGWEWSADFIWCAAFIANSPEALYTQGYGKEWVDWFFHAHLNLLRMKVSMREENKWEREKDKFENFD
;
A
#
# COMPACT_ATOMS: atom_id res chain seq x y z
N MET A 1 10.88 5.16 47.14
CA MET A 1 10.33 5.78 45.92
C MET A 1 10.51 4.75 44.82
N ASP A 2 9.50 3.91 44.66
CA ASP A 2 9.53 2.77 43.75
C ASP A 2 9.11 3.22 42.36
N GLN A 3 9.94 2.92 41.35
CA GLN A 3 9.58 3.12 39.96
C GLN A 3 8.55 2.06 39.54
N PRO A 4 7.50 2.44 38.78
CA PRO A 4 6.54 1.46 38.29
C PRO A 4 7.20 0.57 37.23
N LYS A 5 7.04 -0.74 37.39
CA LYS A 5 7.43 -1.74 36.40
C LYS A 5 6.63 -1.48 35.12
N LYS A 6 7.33 -1.25 34.00
CA LYS A 6 6.75 -1.32 32.66
C LYS A 6 6.37 -2.77 32.39
N GLU A 7 5.09 -3.09 32.48
CA GLU A 7 4.54 -4.35 31.98
C GLU A 7 4.54 -4.31 30.45
N SER A 8 5.11 -5.36 29.86
CA SER A 8 5.20 -5.58 28.41
C SER A 8 3.86 -6.12 27.91
N TRP A 9 3.13 -5.29 27.16
CA TRP A 9 1.83 -5.63 26.56
C TRP A 9 1.95 -6.56 25.33
N LEU A 10 3.15 -7.07 25.01
CA LEU A 10 3.42 -7.87 23.81
C LEU A 10 3.15 -9.39 23.95
N THR A 11 2.57 -9.86 25.06
CA THR A 11 2.44 -11.32 25.33
C THR A 11 1.06 -11.93 25.09
N THR A 12 0.10 -11.22 24.47
CA THR A 12 -1.30 -11.71 24.41
C THR A 12 -1.89 -11.94 23.03
N LEU A 13 -1.08 -12.11 21.98
CA LEU A 13 -1.59 -12.50 20.65
C LEU A 13 -0.76 -13.66 20.05
N ASN A 14 -0.92 -14.87 20.60
CA ASN A 14 -0.80 -16.11 19.83
C ASN A 14 -1.31 -17.30 20.65
N PRO A 15 -2.30 -18.05 20.12
CA PRO A 15 -2.09 -19.50 20.10
C PRO A 15 -2.79 -20.17 18.91
N LEU A 16 -2.11 -20.43 17.80
CA LEU A 16 -2.54 -21.46 16.85
C LEU A 16 -1.36 -22.21 16.21
N TYR A 17 -1.16 -23.41 16.76
CA TYR A 17 -0.61 -24.66 16.22
C TYR A 17 0.91 -24.89 16.02
N PRO A 18 1.44 -25.99 16.61
CA PRO A 18 2.75 -26.55 16.32
C PRO A 18 2.71 -27.70 15.31
N SER A 19 3.90 -28.02 14.80
CA SER A 19 4.33 -29.26 14.11
C SER A 19 3.96 -29.45 12.64
N LEU A 20 4.99 -29.45 11.79
CA LEU A 20 5.14 -30.32 10.62
C LEU A 20 6.63 -30.33 10.22
N LEU A 21 7.37 -31.26 10.82
CA LEU A 21 8.69 -31.72 10.37
C LEU A 21 8.52 -33.20 10.02
N GLU A 22 8.87 -33.56 8.78
CA GLU A 22 9.60 -34.76 8.35
C GLU A 22 9.14 -35.22 6.95
N GLY A 23 10.10 -35.37 6.03
CA GLY A 23 9.86 -36.05 4.75
C GLY A 23 10.80 -35.67 3.61
N SER A 24 11.90 -36.41 3.47
CA SER A 24 12.63 -36.76 2.22
C SER A 24 13.09 -35.67 1.23
N LYS A 25 14.43 -35.56 1.10
CA LYS A 25 15.14 -34.81 0.04
C LYS A 25 15.02 -35.49 -1.34
N PRO A 26 14.75 -34.75 -2.42
CA PRO A 26 15.17 -35.13 -3.77
C PRO A 26 16.45 -34.39 -4.17
N GLU A 27 17.38 -35.10 -4.81
CA GLU A 27 18.55 -34.52 -5.49
C GLU A 27 18.10 -33.71 -6.71
N LEU A 28 18.44 -32.42 -6.74
CA LEU A 28 18.20 -31.53 -7.88
C LEU A 28 19.52 -31.23 -8.59
N ARG A 29 19.65 -31.73 -9.82
CA ARG A 29 20.71 -31.34 -10.77
C ARG A 29 20.35 -29.98 -11.37
N LEU A 30 21.24 -29.01 -11.25
CA LEU A 30 21.13 -27.70 -11.92
C LEU A 30 21.51 -27.84 -13.42
N PRO A 31 20.69 -27.36 -14.37
CA PRO A 31 21.14 -27.12 -15.73
C PRO A 31 21.84 -25.76 -15.82
N SER A 32 23.05 -25.77 -16.36
CA SER A 32 23.76 -24.59 -16.84
C SER A 32 23.06 -24.05 -18.09
N HIS A 33 22.56 -22.81 -18.07
CA HIS A 33 22.33 -22.08 -19.32
C HIS A 33 22.43 -20.57 -19.13
N GLU A 34 23.47 -20.03 -19.77
CA GLU A 34 23.56 -18.65 -20.21
C GLU A 34 22.33 -18.31 -21.06
N SER A 35 21.57 -17.30 -20.66
CA SER A 35 20.70 -16.56 -21.56
C SER A 35 20.67 -15.10 -21.15
N ASN A 36 20.98 -14.23 -22.11
CA ASN A 36 20.98 -12.78 -21.93
C ASN A 36 19.58 -12.30 -21.48
N PRO A 37 19.47 -11.35 -20.53
CA PRO A 37 18.18 -10.82 -20.14
C PRO A 37 17.57 -10.01 -21.31
N PRO A 38 16.26 -10.16 -21.58
CA PRO A 38 15.60 -9.38 -22.62
C PRO A 38 15.53 -7.91 -22.21
N MET A 39 15.89 -7.00 -23.12
CA MET A 39 15.62 -5.58 -22.99
C MET A 39 14.09 -5.35 -22.93
N TYR A 40 13.58 -5.05 -21.74
CA TYR A 40 12.20 -4.57 -21.58
C TYR A 40 12.13 -3.06 -21.90
N THR A 41 11.98 -2.73 -23.17
CA THR A 41 11.46 -1.44 -23.61
C THR A 41 9.96 -1.55 -23.86
N SER A 42 9.13 -1.55 -22.81
CA SER A 42 7.68 -1.36 -22.98
C SER A 42 7.28 0.05 -22.59
N LEU A 43 7.16 0.91 -23.60
CA LEU A 43 6.36 2.13 -23.53
C LEU A 43 4.99 1.80 -22.93
N ARG A 44 4.64 2.42 -21.81
CA ARG A 44 3.32 2.24 -21.18
C ARG A 44 2.23 2.74 -22.14
N PRO A 45 1.14 1.99 -22.38
CA PRO A 45 -0.01 2.54 -23.06
C PRO A 45 -0.63 3.64 -22.19
N VAL A 46 -0.61 4.88 -22.67
CA VAL A 46 -1.37 5.99 -22.08
C VAL A 46 -2.85 5.58 -22.07
N GLY A 47 -3.43 5.38 -20.88
CA GLY A 47 -4.81 4.91 -20.73
C GLY A 47 -5.02 3.95 -19.55
N ASP A 48 -3.97 3.23 -19.15
CA ASP A 48 -4.04 2.33 -18.00
C ASP A 48 -4.24 3.09 -16.68
N GLU A 49 -3.65 4.28 -16.50
CA GLU A 49 -3.80 5.04 -15.25
C GLU A 49 -5.22 5.58 -15.05
N ARG A 50 -5.85 6.10 -16.12
CA ARG A 50 -7.24 6.59 -16.07
C ARG A 50 -8.20 5.45 -15.75
N ARG A 51 -7.94 4.27 -16.33
CA ARG A 51 -8.70 3.06 -16.04
C ARG A 51 -8.52 2.62 -14.59
N ALA A 52 -7.30 2.63 -14.08
CA ALA A 52 -6.97 2.29 -12.70
C ALA A 52 -7.63 3.26 -11.71
N LEU A 53 -7.58 4.57 -11.96
CA LEU A 53 -8.28 5.57 -11.16
C LEU A 53 -9.80 5.34 -11.15
N ALA A 54 -10.39 5.04 -12.30
CA ALA A 54 -11.82 4.73 -12.38
C ALA A 54 -12.19 3.44 -11.60
N ASN A 55 -11.31 2.43 -11.59
CA ASN A 55 -11.47 1.23 -10.75
C ASN A 55 -11.43 1.58 -9.26
N ILE A 56 -10.46 2.39 -8.83
CA ILE A 56 -10.35 2.85 -7.43
C ILE A 56 -11.61 3.59 -6.99
N ARG A 57 -12.07 4.57 -7.78
CA ARG A 57 -13.33 5.30 -7.51
C ARG A 57 -14.53 4.36 -7.40
N SER A 58 -14.57 3.30 -8.23
CA SER A 58 -15.63 2.29 -8.20
C SER A 58 -15.53 1.37 -6.97
N ILE A 59 -14.32 1.01 -6.54
CA ILE A 59 -14.08 0.18 -5.35
C ILE A 59 -14.49 0.94 -4.09
N PHE A 60 -14.11 2.20 -3.98
CA PHE A 60 -14.44 3.04 -2.82
C PHE A 60 -15.83 3.70 -2.92
N GLY A 61 -16.61 3.47 -3.98
CA GLY A 61 -18.00 3.91 -4.08
C GLY A 61 -18.23 5.42 -4.31
N TYR A 62 -17.20 6.16 -4.75
CA TYR A 62 -17.29 7.62 -4.96
C TYR A 62 -17.27 8.06 -6.42
N HIS A 63 -17.48 7.13 -7.35
CA HIS A 63 -17.57 7.44 -8.78
C HIS A 63 -18.90 8.16 -9.12
N PRO A 64 -18.91 9.17 -10.03
CA PRO A 64 -20.14 9.67 -10.63
C PRO A 64 -20.91 8.56 -11.36
N ARG A 65 -22.21 8.41 -11.10
CA ARG A 65 -23.03 7.23 -11.45
C ARG A 65 -23.11 6.89 -12.94
N ASP A 66 -22.76 7.82 -13.84
CA ASP A 66 -23.18 7.75 -15.23
C ASP A 66 -22.13 7.17 -16.19
N LEU A 67 -20.94 6.80 -15.71
CA LEU A 67 -19.78 6.58 -16.60
C LEU A 67 -19.25 5.14 -16.68
N MET A 68 -19.77 4.18 -15.90
CA MET A 68 -19.14 2.85 -15.84
C MET A 68 -20.15 1.70 -15.74
N ARG A 69 -20.06 0.77 -16.71
CA ARG A 69 -20.67 -0.57 -16.63
C ARG A 69 -20.14 -1.29 -15.38
N LYS A 70 -20.97 -2.10 -14.71
CA LYS A 70 -20.55 -3.03 -13.65
C LYS A 70 -19.31 -3.80 -14.12
N ARG A 71 -18.15 -3.49 -13.56
CA ARG A 71 -16.93 -4.26 -13.76
C ARG A 71 -16.85 -5.33 -12.68
N ASP A 72 -16.20 -6.45 -12.98
CA ASP A 72 -15.80 -7.45 -12.01
C ASP A 72 -14.66 -6.89 -11.14
N LEU A 73 -15.02 -5.99 -10.22
CA LEU A 73 -14.13 -5.43 -9.19
C LEU A 73 -14.52 -5.95 -7.80
N GLY A 74 -14.90 -7.22 -7.77
CA GLY A 74 -15.39 -7.90 -6.58
C GLY A 74 -16.84 -7.56 -6.19
N ASN A 75 -17.27 -8.24 -5.14
CA ASN A 75 -18.61 -8.10 -4.58
C ASN A 75 -18.78 -6.76 -3.85
N TYR A 76 -20.02 -6.36 -3.59
CA TYR A 76 -20.29 -5.21 -2.72
C TYR A 76 -20.20 -5.61 -1.25
N ILE A 77 -19.74 -4.70 -0.39
CA ILE A 77 -19.80 -4.92 1.06
C ILE A 77 -21.29 -4.88 1.48
N PRO A 78 -21.82 -5.96 2.10
CA PRO A 78 -23.21 -5.97 2.55
C PRO A 78 -23.50 -4.86 3.56
N LYS A 79 -24.59 -4.10 3.29
CA LYS A 79 -25.02 -2.98 4.15
C LYS A 79 -23.91 -1.95 4.41
N SER A 80 -23.02 -1.72 3.44
CA SER A 80 -21.96 -0.73 3.54
C SER A 80 -22.48 0.66 3.91
N HIS A 81 -21.74 1.40 4.73
CA HIS A 81 -22.01 2.80 5.03
C HIS A 81 -21.75 3.69 3.80
N VAL A 82 -20.74 3.33 3.01
CA VAL A 82 -20.51 3.93 1.71
C VAL A 82 -21.30 3.15 0.66
N ARG A 83 -22.26 3.83 0.04
CA ARG A 83 -23.05 3.26 -1.05
C ARG A 83 -22.12 2.71 -2.14
N ASP A 84 -22.35 1.47 -2.54
CA ASP A 84 -21.65 0.80 -3.64
C ASP A 84 -20.14 0.51 -3.40
N MET A 85 -19.64 0.59 -2.17
CA MET A 85 -18.27 0.14 -1.83
C MET A 85 -18.11 -1.38 -2.05
N ARG A 86 -16.96 -1.75 -2.60
CA ARG A 86 -16.60 -3.14 -2.94
C ARG A 86 -15.82 -3.81 -1.82
N ASP A 87 -16.05 -5.10 -1.64
CA ASP A 87 -15.32 -5.98 -0.72
C ASP A 87 -14.06 -6.48 -1.43
N VAL A 88 -13.00 -5.68 -1.31
CA VAL A 88 -11.70 -5.92 -1.96
C VAL A 88 -10.57 -5.75 -0.96
N LEU A 89 -9.52 -6.56 -1.10
CA LEU A 89 -8.25 -6.42 -0.42
C LEU A 89 -7.26 -5.67 -1.32
N PHE A 90 -6.66 -4.59 -0.84
CA PHE A 90 -5.54 -3.96 -1.53
C PHE A 90 -4.26 -4.62 -1.04
N LEU A 91 -3.47 -5.17 -1.96
CA LEU A 91 -2.20 -5.84 -1.70
C LEU A 91 -1.07 -5.00 -2.29
N SER A 92 -0.09 -4.60 -1.50
CA SER A 92 1.15 -4.03 -2.00
C SER A 92 2.31 -4.96 -1.76
N VAL A 93 3.16 -5.13 -2.78
CA VAL A 93 4.38 -5.93 -2.71
C VAL A 93 5.55 -5.05 -3.15
N SER A 94 6.62 -5.07 -2.36
CA SER A 94 7.88 -4.38 -2.67
C SER A 94 9.01 -5.36 -2.47
N ILE A 95 9.98 -5.36 -3.39
CA ILE A 95 11.15 -6.24 -3.33
C ILE A 95 12.39 -5.38 -3.39
N CYS A 96 13.34 -5.65 -2.51
CA CYS A 96 14.69 -5.13 -2.60
C CYS A 96 15.63 -6.33 -2.77
N PRO A 97 16.13 -6.61 -3.99
CA PRO A 97 17.25 -7.54 -4.12
C PRO A 97 18.43 -6.92 -3.38
N SER A 98 19.02 -7.64 -2.41
CA SER A 98 20.15 -7.09 -1.68
C SER A 98 21.27 -6.73 -2.66
N THR A 99 21.82 -5.52 -2.54
CA THR A 99 22.95 -5.04 -3.35
C THR A 99 24.26 -5.72 -2.97
N ILE A 100 24.26 -6.52 -1.91
CA ILE A 100 25.42 -7.27 -1.44
C ILE A 100 25.44 -8.58 -2.21
N GLN A 101 26.10 -8.56 -3.38
CA GLN A 101 26.27 -9.68 -4.31
C GLN A 101 26.75 -11.00 -3.66
N ASP A 102 27.22 -10.97 -2.41
CA ASP A 102 27.81 -12.11 -1.71
C ASP A 102 26.89 -12.81 -0.69
N GLN A 103 25.70 -12.28 -0.36
CA GLN A 103 24.87 -12.83 0.73
C GLN A 103 23.62 -13.60 0.29
N GLY A 104 23.26 -13.57 -1.00
CA GLY A 104 22.25 -14.48 -1.57
C GLY A 104 20.84 -14.38 -0.96
N TYR A 105 20.47 -13.25 -0.33
CA TYR A 105 19.13 -13.02 0.19
C TYR A 105 18.39 -11.87 -0.50
N VAL A 106 17.06 -11.96 -0.48
CA VAL A 106 16.13 -10.99 -1.07
C VAL A 106 15.12 -10.58 -0.01
N ASP A 107 14.93 -9.28 0.18
CA ASP A 107 13.93 -8.77 1.11
C ASP A 107 12.62 -8.48 0.38
N VAL A 108 11.53 -9.02 0.91
CA VAL A 108 10.18 -8.90 0.37
C VAL A 108 9.28 -8.28 1.42
N GLY A 109 8.76 -7.09 1.11
CA GLY A 109 7.73 -6.42 1.87
C GLY A 109 6.37 -6.68 1.28
N ILE A 110 5.41 -7.04 2.14
CA ILE A 110 4.00 -7.18 1.76
C ILE A 110 3.18 -6.30 2.68
N SER A 111 2.19 -5.61 2.16
CA SER A 111 1.22 -4.89 2.98
C SER A 111 -0.17 -5.07 2.43
N VAL A 112 -1.16 -5.10 3.32
CA VAL A 112 -2.56 -5.27 2.95
C VAL A 112 -3.45 -4.25 3.63
N PHE A 113 -4.47 -3.79 2.90
CA PHE A 113 -5.53 -2.94 3.40
C PHE A 113 -6.89 -3.50 2.98
N ASP A 114 -7.73 -3.80 3.95
CA ASP A 114 -9.04 -4.40 3.75
C ASP A 114 -10.13 -3.31 3.76
N THR A 115 -10.86 -3.16 2.65
CA THR A 115 -11.98 -2.21 2.53
C THR A 115 -13.06 -2.37 3.61
N ARG A 116 -13.26 -3.60 4.11
CA ARG A 116 -14.19 -3.88 5.22
C ARG A 116 -13.78 -3.19 6.51
N TYR A 117 -12.49 -2.94 6.69
CA TYR A 117 -11.95 -2.26 7.86
C TYR A 117 -12.35 -0.78 7.88
N LEU A 118 -12.29 -0.13 6.71
CA LEU A 118 -12.75 1.24 6.52
C LEU A 118 -14.26 1.34 6.70
N ASP A 119 -15.04 0.46 6.05
CA ASP A 119 -16.49 0.43 6.20
C ASP A 119 -16.91 0.21 7.66
N ASN A 120 -16.24 -0.67 8.40
CA ASN A 120 -16.51 -0.89 9.81
C ASN A 120 -16.22 0.36 10.66
N GLY A 121 -15.12 1.08 10.40
CA GLY A 121 -14.82 2.34 11.08
C GLY A 121 -15.86 3.43 10.80
N LEU A 122 -16.42 3.45 9.59
CA LEU A 122 -17.52 4.34 9.23
C LEU A 122 -18.82 3.98 9.96
N LYS A 123 -19.21 2.69 9.97
CA LYS A 123 -20.42 2.20 10.65
C LYS A 123 -20.42 2.45 12.15
N THR A 124 -19.26 2.26 12.76
CA THR A 124 -19.11 2.38 14.22
C THR A 124 -18.79 3.79 14.68
N GLY A 125 -18.52 4.72 13.75
CA GLY A 125 -18.01 6.05 14.07
C GLY A 125 -16.66 5.97 14.79
N ARG A 126 -15.88 4.89 14.58
CA ARG A 126 -14.59 4.70 15.23
C ARG A 126 -13.60 5.69 14.62
N ARG A 127 -12.95 6.45 15.49
CA ARG A 127 -12.02 7.54 15.16
C ARG A 127 -10.76 7.48 16.02
N ASP A 128 -10.58 6.37 16.73
CA ASP A 128 -9.35 6.15 17.49
C ASP A 128 -8.24 5.63 16.60
N GLU A 129 -7.05 5.91 17.07
CA GLU A 129 -5.79 5.63 16.39
C GLU A 129 -5.46 4.14 16.37
N GLU A 130 -5.75 3.39 17.44
CA GLU A 130 -5.54 1.93 17.50
C GLU A 130 -6.24 1.25 16.32
N TRP A 131 -7.45 1.71 16.01
CA TRP A 131 -8.13 1.28 14.80
C TRP A 131 -7.35 1.64 13.54
N ALA A 132 -6.96 2.89 13.37
CA ALA A 132 -6.28 3.33 12.15
C ALA A 132 -4.93 2.62 11.91
N LEU A 133 -4.17 2.33 12.98
CA LEU A 133 -2.93 1.57 12.92
C LEU A 133 -3.15 0.14 12.45
N CYS A 134 -4.23 -0.50 12.90
CA CYS A 134 -4.55 -1.87 12.51
C CYS A 134 -5.16 -1.99 11.10
N ALA A 135 -5.42 -0.86 10.42
CA ALA A 135 -6.07 -0.86 9.11
C ALA A 135 -5.15 -1.36 7.99
N VAL A 136 -3.85 -1.05 8.06
CA VAL A 136 -2.84 -1.51 7.11
C VAL A 136 -1.94 -2.50 7.84
N ARG A 137 -1.98 -3.77 7.42
CA ARG A 137 -1.12 -4.81 8.00
C ARG A 137 0.07 -5.06 7.10
N SER A 138 1.25 -5.15 7.69
CA SER A 138 2.49 -5.29 6.93
C SER A 138 3.28 -6.50 7.40
N TYR A 139 3.94 -7.13 6.44
CA TYR A 139 4.78 -8.29 6.63
C TYR A 139 6.11 -8.03 5.95
N HIS A 140 7.17 -8.58 6.54
CA HIS A 140 8.49 -8.55 5.94
C HIS A 140 9.09 -9.95 5.95
N PHE A 141 9.50 -10.41 4.77
CA PHE A 141 10.13 -11.71 4.56
C PHE A 141 11.55 -11.50 4.05
N CYS A 142 12.52 -12.03 4.78
CA CYS A 142 13.91 -12.14 4.33
C CYS A 142 14.08 -13.53 3.71
N LEU A 143 14.21 -13.59 2.38
CA LEU A 143 14.32 -14.84 1.64
C LEU A 143 15.78 -15.30 1.64
N VAL A 144 16.06 -16.47 2.21
CA VAL A 144 17.41 -17.04 2.27
C VAL A 144 17.42 -18.42 1.63
N ALA A 145 18.42 -18.70 0.79
CA ALA A 145 18.60 -20.03 0.20
C ALA A 145 18.95 -21.07 1.29
N ASP A 146 19.85 -20.69 2.21
CA ASP A 146 20.27 -21.52 3.34
C ASP A 146 19.98 -20.80 4.66
N LYS A 147 19.44 -21.53 5.65
CA LYS A 147 19.10 -20.98 6.98
C LYS A 147 20.32 -20.54 7.81
N TRP A 148 21.53 -20.78 7.31
CA TRP A 148 22.79 -20.54 8.02
C TRP A 148 23.40 -19.20 7.57
N GLY A 149 23.49 -18.22 8.47
CA GLY A 149 24.28 -17.01 8.24
C GLY A 149 23.54 -15.68 8.27
N VAL A 150 22.20 -15.66 8.39
CA VAL A 150 21.48 -14.40 8.65
C VAL A 150 21.48 -14.09 10.14
N THR A 151 22.62 -13.56 10.61
CA THR A 151 22.73 -12.95 11.93
C THR A 151 22.15 -11.54 11.85
N GLY A 152 20.89 -11.41 12.24
CA GLY A 152 20.19 -10.13 12.30
C GLY A 152 19.23 -9.97 11.13
N SER A 153 17.99 -10.38 11.35
CA SER A 153 16.85 -9.77 10.68
C SER A 153 17.05 -8.25 10.67
N ASP A 154 17.08 -7.63 9.49
CA ASP A 154 17.32 -6.19 9.38
C ASP A 154 16.33 -5.47 10.30
N CYS A 155 16.85 -4.82 11.35
CA CYS A 155 16.07 -4.18 12.44
C CYS A 155 15.39 -2.88 11.97
N ARG A 156 15.10 -2.81 10.66
CA ARG A 156 14.66 -1.63 9.93
C ARG A 156 13.21 -1.69 9.51
N PHE A 157 12.54 -2.82 9.68
CA PHE A 157 11.10 -2.93 9.49
C PHE A 157 10.37 -2.24 10.65
N ASN A 158 9.56 -1.23 10.33
CA ASN A 158 8.91 -0.39 11.34
C ASN A 158 7.54 -0.90 11.77
N PHE A 159 6.96 -1.85 11.04
CA PHE A 159 5.55 -2.25 11.15
C PHE A 159 5.39 -3.69 11.64
N GLY A 160 6.35 -4.18 12.43
CA GLY A 160 6.34 -5.51 13.01
C GLY A 160 7.72 -6.16 13.05
N HIS A 161 7.76 -7.47 12.80
CA HIS A 161 8.99 -8.26 12.81
C HIS A 161 9.28 -8.87 11.43
N SER A 162 10.56 -8.89 11.07
CA SER A 162 11.03 -9.57 9.86
C SER A 162 11.06 -11.08 10.09
N THR A 163 10.54 -11.84 9.13
CA THR A 163 10.50 -13.31 9.17
C THR A 163 11.49 -13.86 8.15
N VAL A 164 12.36 -14.78 8.56
CA VAL A 164 13.28 -15.47 7.66
C VAL A 164 12.60 -16.71 7.08
N ILE A 165 12.52 -16.80 5.76
CA ILE A 165 11.90 -17.93 5.05
C ILE A 165 12.76 -18.32 3.84
N THR A 166 12.52 -19.50 3.26
CA THR A 166 13.08 -19.85 1.95
C THR A 166 12.21 -19.31 0.81
N PRO A 167 12.75 -19.11 -0.41
CA PRO A 167 11.96 -18.67 -1.55
C PRO A 167 10.73 -19.53 -1.84
N GLU A 168 10.80 -20.85 -1.61
CA GLU A 168 9.71 -21.81 -1.84
C GLU A 168 8.55 -21.65 -0.84
N GLN A 169 8.80 -21.04 0.33
CA GLN A 169 7.76 -20.78 1.32
C GLN A 169 6.95 -19.52 1.00
N LEU A 170 7.51 -18.60 0.20
CA LEU A 170 6.88 -17.31 -0.08
C LEU A 170 5.50 -17.44 -0.75
N PRO A 171 5.27 -18.32 -1.75
CA PRO A 171 3.94 -18.49 -2.35
C PRO A 171 2.87 -18.88 -1.33
N ALA A 172 3.18 -19.78 -0.39
CA ALA A 172 2.25 -20.18 0.66
C ALA A 172 1.93 -18.99 1.58
N CYS A 173 2.94 -18.22 2.00
CA CYS A 173 2.74 -17.01 2.79
C CYS A 173 1.85 -15.98 2.06
N VAL A 174 2.07 -15.77 0.77
CA VAL A 174 1.25 -14.85 -0.06
C VAL A 174 -0.18 -15.37 -0.18
N ALA A 175 -0.36 -16.66 -0.47
CA ALA A 175 -1.67 -17.30 -0.60
C ALA A 175 -2.48 -17.17 0.70
N ASP A 176 -1.85 -17.38 1.86
CA ASP A 176 -2.48 -17.20 3.17
C ASP A 176 -2.93 -15.76 3.41
N ILE A 177 -2.12 -14.77 3.00
CA ILE A 177 -2.44 -13.34 3.16
C ILE A 177 -3.69 -12.94 2.34
N VAL A 178 -3.85 -13.49 1.14
CA VAL A 178 -4.96 -13.14 0.23
C VAL A 178 -6.11 -14.15 0.24
N TYR A 179 -6.04 -15.18 1.08
CA TYR A 179 -6.94 -16.33 1.03
C TYR A 179 -8.43 -15.95 1.01
N GLY A 180 -9.15 -16.42 -0.01
CA GLY A 180 -10.59 -16.26 -0.15
C GLY A 180 -11.04 -14.82 -0.42
N ARG A 181 -10.15 -13.95 -0.92
CA ARG A 181 -10.45 -12.54 -1.19
C ARG A 181 -10.18 -12.17 -2.64
N ASP A 182 -11.07 -11.37 -3.20
CA ASP A 182 -10.76 -10.56 -4.37
C ASP A 182 -9.76 -9.48 -3.97
N TYR A 183 -8.70 -9.29 -4.77
CA TYR A 183 -7.68 -8.29 -4.44
C TYR A 183 -7.18 -7.49 -5.64
N VAL A 184 -6.66 -6.30 -5.32
CA VAL A 184 -6.02 -5.38 -6.25
C VAL A 184 -4.57 -5.21 -5.83
N VAL A 185 -3.65 -5.35 -6.78
CA VAL A 185 -2.22 -5.13 -6.51
C VAL A 185 -1.88 -3.65 -6.67
N VAL A 186 -1.21 -3.09 -5.66
CA VAL A 186 -0.78 -1.70 -5.59
C VAL A 186 0.74 -1.65 -5.69
N VAL A 187 1.22 -0.96 -6.71
CA VAL A 187 2.64 -0.83 -7.05
C VAL A 187 3.05 0.64 -7.08
N SER A 188 4.33 0.92 -6.90
CA SER A 188 4.90 2.26 -7.02
C SER A 188 5.83 2.41 -8.24
N ASN A 189 6.06 1.34 -8.99
CA ASN A 189 6.80 1.34 -10.24
C ASN A 189 6.40 0.11 -11.10
N PRO A 190 6.63 0.12 -12.42
CA PRO A 190 6.27 -0.98 -13.30
C PRO A 190 6.99 -2.29 -12.97
N GLU A 191 8.22 -2.20 -12.48
CA GLU A 191 9.03 -3.37 -12.16
C GLU A 191 8.55 -4.11 -10.90
N SER A 192 7.55 -3.56 -10.21
CA SER A 192 6.90 -4.17 -9.06
C SER A 192 5.57 -4.82 -9.43
N ARG A 193 5.23 -4.93 -10.72
CA ARG A 193 4.05 -5.68 -11.18
C ARG A 193 4.22 -7.19 -10.95
N PRO A 194 3.13 -7.95 -10.72
CA PRO A 194 3.20 -9.37 -10.38
C PRO A 194 4.12 -10.19 -11.29
N GLU A 195 4.04 -10.00 -12.60
CA GLU A 195 4.85 -10.75 -13.59
C GLU A 195 6.34 -10.42 -13.45
N SER A 196 6.66 -9.14 -13.19
CA SER A 196 8.04 -8.68 -12.95
C SER A 196 8.57 -9.20 -11.62
N LEU A 197 7.74 -9.23 -10.58
CA LEU A 197 8.10 -9.76 -9.26
C LEU A 197 8.40 -11.26 -9.32
N GLN A 198 7.52 -12.03 -9.96
CA GLN A 198 7.70 -13.47 -10.16
C GLN A 198 8.99 -13.77 -10.92
N HIS A 199 9.25 -13.02 -12.00
CA HIS A 199 10.49 -13.14 -12.77
C HIS A 199 11.73 -12.81 -11.91
N LYS A 200 11.69 -11.72 -11.12
CA LYS A 200 12.79 -11.32 -10.23
C LYS A 200 13.06 -12.32 -9.11
N LEU A 201 12.02 -12.95 -8.58
CA LEU A 201 12.13 -13.93 -7.51
C LEU A 201 12.46 -15.34 -8.01
N GLY A 202 12.21 -15.63 -9.28
CA GLY A 202 12.30 -17.00 -9.82
C GLY A 202 11.24 -17.94 -9.23
N VAL A 203 10.17 -17.40 -8.65
CA VAL A 203 9.10 -18.15 -7.96
C VAL A 203 7.76 -17.61 -8.41
N ASP A 204 6.84 -18.52 -8.77
CA ASP A 204 5.45 -18.17 -9.02
C ASP A 204 4.71 -17.91 -7.70
N LEU A 205 4.31 -16.65 -7.49
CA LEU A 205 3.54 -16.23 -6.32
C LEU A 205 2.04 -16.58 -6.42
N GLY A 206 1.58 -17.12 -7.56
CA GLY A 206 0.17 -17.44 -7.79
C GLY A 206 -0.74 -16.21 -7.76
N LEU A 207 -0.20 -15.02 -8.11
CA LEU A 207 -0.93 -13.77 -8.02
C LEU A 207 -1.81 -13.55 -9.25
N ASP A 208 -3.13 -13.58 -9.07
CA ASP A 208 -4.15 -13.23 -10.07
C ASP A 208 -5.06 -12.09 -9.57
N PRO A 209 -4.59 -10.83 -9.57
CA PRO A 209 -5.37 -9.69 -9.07
C PRO A 209 -6.45 -9.22 -10.05
N LEU A 210 -7.54 -8.66 -9.52
CA LEU A 210 -8.60 -8.01 -10.31
C LEU A 210 -8.07 -6.90 -11.21
N CYS A 211 -7.11 -6.12 -10.70
CA CYS A 211 -6.33 -5.16 -11.46
C CYS A 211 -5.04 -4.78 -10.73
N CYS A 212 -4.14 -4.10 -11.43
CA CYS A 212 -2.93 -3.51 -10.87
C CYS A 212 -3.01 -1.97 -10.92
N VAL A 213 -2.58 -1.33 -9.85
CA VAL A 213 -2.68 0.12 -9.60
C VAL A 213 -1.27 0.66 -9.35
N ASP A 214 -0.79 1.57 -10.20
CA ASP A 214 0.45 2.32 -9.96
C ASP A 214 0.13 3.63 -9.22
N VAL A 215 0.43 3.69 -7.92
CA VAL A 215 0.07 4.84 -7.08
C VAL A 215 0.74 6.13 -7.55
N VAL A 216 1.98 6.06 -8.05
CA VAL A 216 2.74 7.23 -8.50
C VAL A 216 2.06 7.83 -9.72
N SER A 217 1.61 6.95 -10.60
CA SER A 217 1.01 7.36 -11.87
C SER A 217 -0.41 7.88 -11.68
N ILE A 218 -1.16 7.31 -10.73
CA ILE A 218 -2.47 7.85 -10.36
C ILE A 218 -2.34 9.18 -9.63
N TYR A 219 -1.37 9.33 -8.72
CA TYR A 219 -1.09 10.62 -8.10
C TYR A 219 -0.79 11.70 -9.14
N ASN A 220 0.12 11.43 -10.08
CA ASN A 220 0.44 12.34 -11.17
C ASN A 220 -0.78 12.70 -12.02
N LEU A 221 -1.68 11.74 -12.26
CA LEU A 221 -2.93 11.99 -12.98
C LEU A 221 -3.89 12.87 -12.18
N VAL A 222 -4.01 12.64 -10.86
CA VAL A 222 -4.87 13.43 -9.98
C VAL A 222 -4.31 14.84 -9.80
N MET A 223 -3.01 15.00 -9.65
CA MET A 223 -2.37 16.30 -9.36
C MET A 223 -1.93 17.07 -10.61
N GLU A 224 -1.91 16.44 -11.79
CA GLU A 224 -1.28 16.99 -13.00
C GLU A 224 0.22 17.30 -12.81
N GLU A 225 0.87 16.54 -11.93
CA GLU A 225 2.29 16.66 -11.60
C GLU A 225 3.12 15.49 -12.17
N ARG A 226 4.45 15.57 -12.02
CA ARG A 226 5.39 14.56 -12.54
C ARG A 226 6.35 14.09 -11.46
N HIS A 227 5.86 13.23 -10.58
CA HIS A 227 6.68 12.47 -9.64
C HIS A 227 7.13 11.15 -10.25
N THR A 228 8.32 10.72 -9.86
CA THR A 228 8.91 9.45 -10.33
C THR A 228 9.12 8.44 -9.19
N LYS A 229 8.97 8.87 -7.93
CA LYS A 229 9.30 8.08 -6.75
C LYS A 229 8.19 8.18 -5.71
N LEU A 230 7.87 7.04 -5.10
CA LEU A 230 6.94 6.96 -3.96
C LEU A 230 7.34 7.91 -2.83
N GLY A 231 8.63 7.96 -2.49
CA GLY A 231 9.12 8.79 -1.39
C GLY A 231 8.93 10.29 -1.58
N SER A 232 8.80 10.77 -2.82
CA SER A 232 8.44 12.16 -3.09
C SER A 232 6.97 12.41 -2.78
N ILE A 233 6.08 11.52 -3.23
CA ILE A 233 4.63 11.61 -3.00
C ILE A 233 4.31 11.50 -1.51
N VAL A 234 4.91 10.54 -0.82
CA VAL A 234 4.73 10.35 0.64
C VAL A 234 5.16 11.61 1.39
N ALA A 235 6.30 12.20 1.03
CA ALA A 235 6.77 13.44 1.65
C ALA A 235 5.86 14.64 1.32
N GLU A 236 5.40 14.76 0.09
CA GLU A 236 4.58 15.88 -0.37
C GLU A 236 3.15 15.83 0.17
N MET A 237 2.62 14.62 0.38
CA MET A 237 1.41 14.41 1.17
C MET A 237 1.66 14.69 2.65
N GLY A 238 2.89 14.92 3.11
CA GLY A 238 3.17 15.08 4.53
C GLY A 238 2.92 13.81 5.33
N LEU A 239 2.98 12.63 4.70
CA LEU A 239 2.94 11.37 5.43
C LEU A 239 4.27 11.17 6.14
N PHE A 240 4.23 10.69 7.38
CA PHE A 240 5.43 10.31 8.10
C PHE A 240 6.19 9.25 7.28
N ARG A 241 7.48 9.47 7.03
CA ARG A 241 8.34 8.53 6.30
C ARG A 241 9.61 8.25 7.08
N GLU A 242 9.81 6.98 7.40
CA GLU A 242 11.06 6.50 7.96
C GLU A 242 11.46 5.22 7.22
N ARG A 243 12.74 5.15 6.81
CA ARG A 243 13.34 3.97 6.17
C ARG A 243 12.52 3.43 5.00
N ILE A 244 12.05 4.32 4.13
CA ILE A 244 11.21 3.96 2.97
C ILE A 244 11.92 3.02 1.99
N ASP A 245 13.24 2.99 2.00
CA ASP A 245 14.04 2.09 1.14
C ASP A 245 13.96 0.62 1.59
N HIS A 246 13.52 0.35 2.83
CA HIS A 246 13.25 -1.00 3.30
C HIS A 246 11.94 -1.52 2.69
N PRO A 247 11.91 -2.70 2.05
CA PRO A 247 10.78 -3.13 1.23
C PRO A 247 9.50 -3.32 2.05
N GLY A 248 9.58 -3.82 3.29
CA GLY A 248 8.43 -3.89 4.20
C GLY A 248 7.80 -2.52 4.47
N ASN A 249 8.62 -1.48 4.60
CA ASN A 249 8.15 -0.12 4.85
C ASN A 249 7.62 0.51 3.56
N ALA A 250 8.30 0.29 2.43
CA ALA A 250 7.87 0.75 1.11
C ALA A 250 6.46 0.25 0.78
N ALA A 251 6.21 -1.06 0.95
CA ALA A 251 4.88 -1.65 0.71
C ALA A 251 3.80 -1.01 1.58
N HIS A 252 4.11 -0.72 2.85
CA HIS A 252 3.20 -0.05 3.77
C HIS A 252 2.89 1.39 3.32
N TYR A 253 3.93 2.18 3.03
CA TYR A 253 3.76 3.54 2.56
C TYR A 253 3.09 3.64 1.19
N ASN A 254 3.20 2.60 0.36
CA ASN A 254 2.52 2.52 -0.93
C ASN A 254 0.99 2.48 -0.76
N LEU A 255 0.48 1.69 0.20
CA LEU A 255 -0.94 1.65 0.52
C LEU A 255 -1.42 2.95 1.19
N ARG A 256 -0.59 3.55 2.07
CA ARG A 256 -0.94 4.82 2.69
C ARG A 256 -0.96 5.97 1.70
N ALA A 257 0.00 6.01 0.78
CA ALA A 257 -0.02 6.94 -0.34
C ALA A 257 -1.29 6.76 -1.17
N LEU A 258 -1.70 5.52 -1.47
CA LEU A 258 -2.94 5.24 -2.19
C LEU A 258 -4.17 5.82 -1.47
N LEU A 259 -4.28 5.63 -0.15
CA LEU A 259 -5.38 6.20 0.64
C LEU A 259 -5.34 7.74 0.65
N GLY A 260 -4.14 8.34 0.66
CA GLY A 260 -3.95 9.78 0.49
C GLY A 260 -4.42 10.26 -0.89
N VAL A 261 -4.07 9.55 -1.97
CA VAL A 261 -4.55 9.84 -3.34
C VAL A 261 -6.07 9.75 -3.41
N VAL A 262 -6.66 8.71 -2.83
CA VAL A 262 -8.11 8.49 -2.80
C VAL A 262 -8.82 9.64 -2.08
N THR A 263 -8.29 10.05 -0.93
CA THR A 263 -8.82 11.17 -0.15
C THR A 263 -8.79 12.47 -0.97
N LEU A 264 -7.65 12.74 -1.61
CA LEU A 264 -7.44 13.93 -2.43
C LEU A 264 -8.37 13.96 -3.64
N ASP A 265 -8.43 12.86 -4.38
CA ASP A 265 -9.31 12.70 -5.54
C ASP A 265 -10.78 12.83 -5.15
N ALA A 266 -11.24 12.17 -4.08
CA ALA A 266 -12.61 12.29 -3.60
C ALA A 266 -12.96 13.74 -3.21
N THR A 267 -12.03 14.45 -2.56
CA THR A 267 -12.21 15.87 -2.19
C THR A 267 -12.33 16.76 -3.43
N MET A 268 -11.44 16.58 -4.42
CA MET A 268 -11.46 17.35 -5.68
C MET A 268 -12.72 17.13 -6.52
N ASN A 269 -13.35 15.95 -6.42
CA ASN A 269 -14.57 15.65 -7.16
C ASN A 269 -15.85 16.04 -6.38
N GLY A 270 -15.74 16.85 -5.32
CA GLY A 270 -16.88 17.35 -4.58
C GLY A 270 -17.71 16.25 -3.91
N TRP A 271 -17.06 15.17 -3.46
CA TRP A 271 -17.75 14.08 -2.77
C TRP A 271 -18.08 14.46 -1.33
N GLU A 272 -18.95 15.46 -1.17
CA GLU A 272 -19.37 16.05 0.11
C GLU A 272 -20.17 15.08 0.98
N TRP A 273 -20.78 14.05 0.37
CA TRP A 273 -21.67 13.08 1.03
C TRP A 273 -20.97 12.10 1.98
N SER A 274 -19.65 12.21 2.15
CA SER A 274 -18.88 11.31 3.00
C SER A 274 -17.69 12.02 3.64
N ALA A 275 -17.93 13.19 4.24
CA ALA A 275 -16.93 13.82 5.13
C ALA A 275 -16.29 12.80 6.09
N ASP A 276 -17.09 11.83 6.57
CA ASP A 276 -16.63 10.69 7.36
C ASP A 276 -15.68 9.74 6.62
N PHE A 277 -15.92 9.42 5.35
CA PHE A 277 -15.00 8.64 4.52
C PHE A 277 -13.68 9.38 4.31
N ILE A 278 -13.76 10.65 3.89
CA ILE A 278 -12.57 11.47 3.63
C ILE A 278 -11.75 11.54 4.91
N TRP A 279 -12.40 11.78 6.04
CA TRP A 279 -11.77 11.76 7.34
C TRP A 279 -11.11 10.40 7.64
N CYS A 280 -11.84 9.29 7.48
CA CYS A 280 -11.33 7.95 7.82
C CYS A 280 -10.16 7.53 6.93
N ALA A 281 -10.28 7.71 5.62
CA ALA A 281 -9.23 7.37 4.67
C ALA A 281 -7.99 8.23 4.89
N ALA A 282 -8.16 9.53 5.12
CA ALA A 282 -7.07 10.43 5.49
C ALA A 282 -6.43 10.00 6.82
N PHE A 283 -7.24 9.61 7.80
CA PHE A 283 -6.75 9.28 9.13
C PHE A 283 -5.93 7.99 9.10
N ILE A 284 -6.37 6.97 8.38
CA ILE A 284 -5.57 5.77 8.13
C ILE A 284 -4.31 6.11 7.34
N ALA A 285 -4.42 6.93 6.29
CA ALA A 285 -3.26 7.35 5.51
C ALA A 285 -2.21 8.08 6.36
N ASN A 286 -2.62 8.77 7.43
CA ASN A 286 -1.75 9.62 8.27
C ASN A 286 -1.46 9.08 9.66
N SER A 287 -2.11 8.00 10.10
CA SER A 287 -1.93 7.41 11.44
C SER A 287 -0.45 7.08 11.70
N PRO A 288 0.23 7.78 12.61
CA PRO A 288 1.67 7.73 12.67
C PRO A 288 2.14 6.63 13.63
N GLU A 289 2.26 5.39 13.16
CA GLU A 289 2.75 4.26 13.96
C GLU A 289 4.10 4.56 14.64
N ALA A 290 4.97 5.29 13.95
CA ALA A 290 6.29 5.66 14.47
C ALA A 290 6.27 6.83 15.48
N LEU A 291 5.30 7.74 15.44
CA LEU A 291 5.27 8.86 16.39
C LEU A 291 4.92 8.40 17.82
N TYR A 292 4.21 7.28 17.96
CA TYR A 292 3.92 6.74 19.29
C TYR A 292 5.09 6.01 19.91
N THR A 293 5.93 5.35 19.12
CA THR A 293 7.23 4.86 19.63
C THR A 293 8.13 6.01 20.11
N GLN A 294 7.88 7.24 19.64
CA GLN A 294 8.57 8.47 20.06
C GLN A 294 7.85 9.24 21.18
N GLY A 295 6.69 8.76 21.66
CA GLY A 295 5.98 9.33 22.81
C GLY A 295 5.14 10.57 22.54
N TYR A 296 4.77 10.86 21.29
CA TYR A 296 3.85 11.96 20.99
C TYR A 296 2.42 11.63 21.49
N GLY A 297 1.77 12.60 22.15
CA GLY A 297 0.42 12.44 22.68
C GLY A 297 -0.68 12.65 21.64
N LYS A 298 -1.91 12.22 21.97
CA LYS A 298 -3.12 12.33 21.13
C LYS A 298 -3.34 13.72 20.51
N GLU A 299 -3.11 14.79 21.28
CA GLU A 299 -3.26 16.18 20.82
C GLU A 299 -2.36 16.50 19.63
N TRP A 300 -1.17 15.91 19.57
CA TRP A 300 -0.22 16.12 18.48
C TRP A 300 -0.69 15.43 17.20
N VAL A 301 -1.30 14.25 17.33
CA VAL A 301 -1.87 13.50 16.21
C VAL A 301 -3.12 14.19 15.66
N ASP A 302 -3.99 14.68 16.54
CA ASP A 302 -5.15 15.47 16.13
C ASP A 302 -4.71 16.74 15.39
N TRP A 303 -3.71 17.47 15.93
CA TRP A 303 -3.15 18.65 15.27
C TRP A 303 -2.52 18.31 13.90
N PHE A 304 -1.69 17.28 13.84
CA PHE A 304 -1.03 16.84 12.62
C PHE A 304 -2.05 16.43 11.55
N PHE A 305 -3.09 15.70 11.94
CA PHE A 305 -4.17 15.30 11.07
C PHE A 305 -4.95 16.52 10.52
N HIS A 306 -5.30 17.48 11.37
CA HIS A 306 -5.97 18.71 10.92
C HIS A 306 -5.06 19.54 10.00
N ALA A 307 -3.77 19.66 10.32
CA ALA A 307 -2.80 20.31 9.45
C ALA A 307 -2.71 19.62 8.09
N HIS A 308 -2.73 18.28 8.06
CA HIS A 308 -2.72 17.51 6.82
C HIS A 308 -4.00 17.70 6.01
N LEU A 309 -5.18 17.65 6.62
CA LEU A 309 -6.43 17.93 5.91
C LEU A 309 -6.44 19.35 5.33
N ASN A 310 -5.93 20.33 6.07
CA ASN A 310 -5.78 21.69 5.57
C ASN A 310 -4.79 21.76 4.40
N LEU A 311 -3.67 21.05 4.47
CA LEU A 311 -2.71 20.94 3.37
C LEU A 311 -3.38 20.35 2.11
N LEU A 312 -4.15 19.26 2.26
CA LEU A 312 -4.88 18.67 1.13
C LEU A 312 -5.88 19.67 0.54
N ARG A 313 -6.66 20.36 1.38
CA ARG A 313 -7.61 21.40 0.93
C ARG A 313 -6.90 22.54 0.19
N MET A 314 -5.78 23.03 0.72
CA MET A 314 -4.97 24.06 0.06
C MET A 314 -4.50 23.60 -1.32
N LYS A 315 -4.05 22.35 -1.44
CA LYS A 315 -3.66 21.79 -2.75
C LYS A 315 -4.81 21.72 -3.74
N VAL A 316 -6.02 21.37 -3.28
CA VAL A 316 -7.23 21.43 -4.12
C VAL A 316 -7.44 22.86 -4.62
N SER A 317 -7.45 23.85 -3.72
CA SER A 317 -7.63 25.25 -4.09
C SER A 317 -6.56 25.78 -5.05
N MET A 318 -5.28 25.49 -4.80
CA MET A 318 -4.18 25.90 -5.69
C MET A 318 -4.32 25.30 -7.09
N ARG A 319 -4.77 24.04 -7.19
CA ARG A 319 -4.99 23.41 -8.49
C ARG A 319 -6.13 24.08 -9.25
N GLU A 320 -7.24 24.39 -8.57
CA GLU A 320 -8.38 25.09 -9.17
C GLU A 320 -7.98 26.48 -9.68
N GLU A 321 -7.18 27.22 -8.91
CA GLU A 321 -6.60 28.51 -9.30
C GLU A 321 -5.70 28.38 -10.55
N ASN A 322 -4.75 27.44 -10.54
CA ASN A 322 -3.87 27.16 -11.69
C ASN A 322 -4.65 26.69 -12.93
N LYS A 323 -5.80 26.03 -12.75
CA LYS A 323 -6.66 25.64 -13.86
C LYS A 323 -7.36 26.87 -14.45
N TRP A 324 -7.89 27.75 -13.60
CA TRP A 324 -8.52 28.99 -14.01
C TRP A 324 -7.56 29.92 -14.77
N GLU A 325 -6.33 30.09 -14.29
CA GLU A 325 -5.30 30.88 -14.98
C GLU A 325 -4.99 30.33 -16.39
N ARG A 326 -4.81 29.01 -16.51
CA ARG A 326 -4.58 28.34 -17.81
C ARG A 326 -5.75 28.46 -18.76
N GLU A 327 -6.98 28.56 -18.25
CA GLU A 327 -8.17 28.78 -19.06
C GLU A 327 -8.27 30.25 -19.49
N LYS A 328 -7.95 31.20 -18.60
CA LYS A 328 -7.91 32.63 -18.89
C LYS A 328 -6.92 32.96 -20.02
N ASP A 329 -5.70 32.42 -19.97
CA ASP A 329 -4.70 32.59 -21.01
C ASP A 329 -5.17 32.09 -22.39
N LYS A 330 -6.04 31.07 -22.42
CA LYS A 330 -6.63 30.61 -23.68
C LYS A 330 -7.63 31.61 -24.22
N PHE A 331 -8.43 32.24 -23.38
CA PHE A 331 -9.41 33.24 -23.83
C PHE A 331 -8.76 34.55 -24.28
N GLU A 332 -7.65 34.96 -23.67
CA GLU A 332 -6.95 36.21 -24.04
C GLU A 332 -6.14 36.11 -25.34
N ASN A 333 -5.87 34.90 -25.86
CA ASN A 333 -5.16 34.67 -27.12
C ASN A 333 -6.09 34.43 -28.34
N PHE A 334 -7.38 34.75 -28.22
CA PHE A 334 -8.38 34.63 -29.30
C PHE A 334 -8.83 35.97 -29.92
N ASP A 335 -8.23 37.08 -29.52
CA ASP A 335 -8.30 38.39 -30.21
C ASP A 335 -7.03 38.61 -31.05
#